data_AF-A0A4Y8ZQ63-F1
#
_entry.id   AF-A0A4Y8ZQ63-F1
#
_cell.length_a   1.000
_cell.length_b   1.000
_cell.length_c   1.000
_cell.angle_alpha   90.00
_cell.angle_beta   90.00
_cell.angle_gamma   90.00
#
_symmetry.space_group_name_H-M   'P 1'
#
loop_
_entity.id
_entity.type
_entity.pdbx_description
1 polymer ?
#
loop_
_entity_poly.entity_id
_entity_poly.type
_entity_poly.pdbx_seq_one_letter_code
_entity_poly.pdbx_strand_id
1 'polypeptide(L)'
;MTQISWALRLLAADGSPAAGISIQLQVFDLAGGWRRLADAATASDGTIRGKADDGTAKPVTAPMLRLVETARPAAILGGVPTLAAAGTPPSLSADFGDIVHVPAPARAEPRTAPKRATLGKLAVEEVGTIAGVAAPVAAALPSATAFRDVEARLSQRELDLNRVTGERDSLADRVAAFEPRLAESEKKLAERELDLKKVTGERDALAGQLATSQPRLAESEKRLTESEKKLAERELDLKRVAGERDALAGRLAASEPRLAESDKRLAERELDLKRVTSERDSLAGRLAASEPRLAESEKRLAARELDLKRVTSERDALAGRLAASEPRLTETEKRLAARELDLDRLTSERDALNGRLEASETKVADSEKRIAALQQQLADAVAKPTGARETLGTTFGTIGTTTSAPVSLGDFATKVGGEIGSAQTALRATGFSLGSVQITARTVVEGGSSLVFPDTETLKTVVAGSLSDIKLSFEPTQTAEASEGSVQVPDIRDLTESAARRVLASVGLVLEVSHGPLGMRANCAPGQAMLQAPGPGTTAARGATVLAVFARGPA
;
A
#
# COMPACT_ATOMS: atom_id res chain seq x y z
N MET A 1 36.50 47.79 11.97
CA MET A 1 37.77 48.16 12.60
C MET A 1 37.76 47.50 13.95
N THR A 2 38.72 46.64 14.21
CA THR A 2 38.89 45.97 15.51
C THR A 2 39.76 46.88 16.37
N GLN A 3 39.19 47.39 17.46
CA GLN A 3 39.93 48.25 18.38
C GLN A 3 40.85 47.38 19.24
N ILE A 4 42.16 47.56 19.09
CA ILE A 4 43.19 46.86 19.85
C ILE A 4 43.61 47.74 21.04
N SER A 5 43.37 47.28 22.26
CA SER A 5 44.00 47.82 23.46
C SER A 5 45.23 46.97 23.78
N TRP A 6 46.35 47.60 24.15
CA TRP A 6 47.59 46.87 24.41
C TRP A 6 48.33 47.40 25.63
N ALA A 7 49.06 46.49 26.29
CA ALA A 7 49.81 46.77 27.51
C ALA A 7 51.17 46.04 27.51
N LEU A 8 52.15 46.63 28.20
CA LEU A 8 53.41 46.00 28.57
C LEU A 8 54.01 46.72 29.78
N ARG A 9 55.02 46.11 30.39
CA ARG A 9 55.95 46.77 31.31
C ARG A 9 57.38 46.49 30.88
N LEU A 10 58.20 47.54 30.75
CA LEU A 10 59.60 47.43 30.41
C LEU A 10 60.46 47.60 31.68
N LEU A 11 61.32 46.63 31.93
CA LEU A 11 62.28 46.61 33.02
C LEU A 11 63.70 46.71 32.43
N ALA A 12 64.62 47.38 33.12
CA ALA A 12 66.04 47.36 32.79
C ALA A 12 66.68 46.04 33.26
N ALA A 13 67.93 45.79 32.86
CA ALA A 13 68.67 44.58 33.22
C ALA A 13 68.91 44.38 34.74
N ASP A 14 68.70 45.42 35.56
CA ASP A 14 68.75 45.37 37.03
C ASP A 14 67.36 45.19 37.69
N GLY A 15 66.30 45.05 36.89
CA GLY A 15 64.91 44.94 37.35
C GLY A 15 64.23 46.27 37.69
N SER A 16 64.92 47.41 37.54
CA SER A 16 64.31 48.73 37.69
C SER A 16 63.41 49.08 36.49
N PRO A 17 62.43 50.01 36.61
CA PRO A 17 61.58 50.37 35.48
C PRO A 17 62.32 51.17 34.39
N ALA A 18 62.27 50.69 33.15
CA ALA A 18 62.95 51.32 32.02
C ALA A 18 62.08 52.42 31.39
N ALA A 19 62.17 53.65 31.92
CA ALA A 19 61.38 54.81 31.50
C ALA A 19 61.94 55.53 30.24
N GLY A 20 61.07 56.19 29.48
CA GLY A 20 61.43 57.05 28.33
C GLY A 20 61.83 56.32 27.04
N ILE A 21 61.66 55.00 26.95
CA ILE A 21 62.00 54.21 25.77
C ILE A 21 60.82 54.20 24.79
N SER A 22 61.04 54.69 23.58
CA SER A 22 60.05 54.68 22.49
C SER A 22 59.92 53.31 21.84
N ILE A 23 58.68 52.80 21.78
CA ILE A 23 58.31 51.49 21.27
C ILE A 23 57.20 51.65 20.22
N GLN A 24 57.29 50.83 19.18
CA GLN A 24 56.34 50.75 18.08
C GLN A 24 55.60 49.39 18.12
N LEU A 25 54.27 49.43 18.13
CA LEU A 25 53.42 48.26 17.88
C LEU A 25 53.26 48.04 16.38
N GLN A 26 53.48 46.80 15.94
CA GLN A 26 53.32 46.38 14.55
C GLN A 26 52.41 45.16 14.44
N VAL A 27 51.63 45.07 13.35
CA VAL A 27 50.82 43.92 12.95
C VAL A 27 51.36 43.29 11.68
N PHE A 28 51.27 41.97 11.55
CA PHE A 28 51.61 41.27 10.31
C PHE A 28 50.42 41.26 9.35
N ASP A 29 50.64 41.76 8.13
CA ASP A 29 49.74 41.66 6.99
C ASP A 29 50.26 40.59 6.03
N LEU A 30 49.40 39.66 5.62
CA LEU A 30 49.74 38.58 4.68
C LEU A 30 50.17 39.10 3.30
N ALA A 31 49.72 40.29 2.89
CA ALA A 31 50.06 40.88 1.60
C ALA A 31 51.28 41.82 1.66
N GLY A 32 51.56 42.44 2.82
CA GLY A 32 52.52 43.54 2.96
C GLY A 32 53.61 43.36 4.03
N GLY A 33 53.57 42.28 4.81
CA GLY A 33 54.49 42.06 5.93
C GLY A 33 54.14 42.92 7.15
N TRP A 34 55.15 43.31 7.94
CA TRP A 34 54.93 44.02 9.20
C TRP A 34 54.59 45.51 8.99
N ARG A 35 53.36 45.88 9.37
CA ARG A 35 52.81 47.25 9.29
C ARG A 35 52.74 47.90 10.68
N ARG A 36 53.05 49.20 10.76
CA ARG A 36 52.91 50.04 11.97
C ARG A 36 51.45 50.22 12.36
N LEU A 37 51.14 50.11 13.66
CA LEU A 37 49.82 50.43 14.22
C LEU A 37 49.86 51.64 15.16
N ALA A 38 50.80 51.69 16.10
CA ALA A 38 50.91 52.78 17.07
C ALA A 38 52.34 52.90 17.62
N ASP A 39 52.65 54.07 18.18
CA ASP A 39 53.87 54.32 18.95
C ASP A 39 53.49 54.78 20.36
N ALA A 40 54.32 54.44 21.34
CA ALA A 40 54.26 54.98 22.69
C ALA A 40 55.65 54.98 23.32
N ALA A 41 55.86 55.77 24.36
CA ALA A 41 57.07 55.73 25.18
C ALA A 41 56.75 55.21 26.59
N THR A 42 57.68 54.49 27.21
CA THR A 42 57.51 53.97 28.58
C THR A 42 57.37 55.10 29.60
N ALA A 43 56.39 54.98 30.48
CA ALA A 43 56.18 55.90 31.60
C ALA A 43 57.27 55.73 32.68
N SER A 44 57.26 56.58 33.70
CA SER A 44 58.22 56.53 34.83
C SER A 44 58.17 55.24 35.66
N ASP A 45 57.08 54.47 35.56
CA ASP A 45 56.91 53.15 36.17
C ASP A 45 57.25 51.98 35.22
N GLY A 46 57.81 52.29 34.04
CA GLY A 46 58.15 51.35 32.98
C GLY A 46 56.95 50.84 32.18
N THR A 47 55.72 51.21 32.53
CA THR A 47 54.52 50.70 31.85
C THR A 47 54.21 51.46 30.57
N ILE A 48 53.56 50.77 29.63
CA ILE A 48 52.84 51.39 28.51
C ILE A 48 51.45 50.78 28.46
N ARG A 49 50.44 51.63 28.24
CA ARG A 49 49.12 51.22 27.78
C ARG A 49 48.71 52.07 26.59
N GLY A 50 48.31 51.43 25.51
CA GLY A 50 47.95 52.10 24.26
C GLY A 50 46.66 51.55 23.65
N LYS A 51 46.13 52.29 22.67
CA LYS A 51 45.02 51.86 21.81
C LYS A 51 45.43 52.09 20.36
N ALA A 52 45.04 51.17 19.48
CA ALA A 52 45.28 51.23 18.05
C ALA A 52 44.15 50.52 17.31
N ASP A 53 43.85 50.93 16.08
CA ASP A 53 42.89 50.24 15.23
C ASP A 53 43.61 49.40 14.19
N ASP A 54 43.17 48.15 14.00
CA ASP A 54 43.73 47.25 12.99
C ASP A 54 43.50 47.75 11.54
N GLY A 55 42.54 48.65 11.34
CA GLY A 55 42.10 49.16 10.04
C GLY A 55 41.20 48.19 9.25
N THR A 56 40.86 47.01 9.78
CA THR A 56 40.12 45.98 9.04
C THR A 56 38.63 45.99 9.39
N ALA A 57 37.76 45.83 8.37
CA ALA A 57 36.31 45.91 8.58
C ALA A 57 35.69 44.61 9.15
N LYS A 58 36.41 43.47 9.09
CA LYS A 58 35.91 42.14 9.50
C LYS A 58 37.04 41.34 10.18
N PRO A 59 36.95 41.03 11.49
CA PRO A 59 37.91 40.17 12.17
C PRO A 59 37.60 38.70 11.85
N VAL A 60 38.29 38.14 10.85
CA VAL A 60 38.17 36.71 10.47
C VAL A 60 39.33 35.87 11.04
N THR A 61 40.41 36.51 11.47
CA THR A 61 41.61 35.87 12.02
C THR A 61 42.24 36.72 13.11
N ALA A 62 42.87 36.08 14.11
CA ALA A 62 43.60 36.78 15.15
C ALA A 62 44.90 37.40 14.57
N PRO A 63 45.19 38.70 14.79
CA PRO A 63 46.37 39.34 14.23
C PRO A 63 47.66 38.91 14.95
N MET A 64 48.72 38.65 14.19
CA MET A 64 50.07 38.56 14.77
C MET A 64 50.59 39.96 15.08
N LEU A 65 50.96 40.20 16.34
CA LEU A 65 51.43 41.50 16.83
C LEU A 65 52.86 41.38 17.39
N ARG A 66 53.69 42.40 17.17
CA ARG A 66 55.02 42.51 17.77
C ARG A 66 55.33 43.93 18.24
N LEU A 67 56.27 44.02 19.17
CA LEU A 67 56.85 45.25 19.68
C LEU A 67 58.29 45.42 19.20
N VAL A 68 58.63 46.61 18.76
CA VAL A 68 59.95 46.98 18.23
C VAL A 68 60.39 48.29 18.86
N GLU A 69 61.67 48.40 19.24
CA GLU A 69 62.23 49.67 19.74
C GLU A 69 62.37 50.69 18.59
N THR A 70 61.77 51.88 18.71
CA THR A 70 61.77 52.87 17.63
C THR A 70 63.18 53.35 17.28
N ALA A 71 64.08 53.43 18.27
CA ALA A 71 65.48 53.79 18.07
C ALA A 71 66.32 52.66 17.43
N ARG A 72 65.85 51.41 17.48
CA ARG A 72 66.54 50.22 16.97
C ARG A 72 65.54 49.27 16.30
N PRO A 73 65.07 49.54 15.06
CA PRO A 73 64.02 48.76 14.42
C PRO A 73 64.34 47.28 14.13
N ALA A 74 65.59 46.85 14.34
CA ALA A 74 66.00 45.44 14.31
C ALA A 74 65.89 44.73 15.67
N ALA A 75 65.70 45.47 16.77
CA ALA A 75 65.51 44.93 18.11
C ALA A 75 64.01 44.68 18.37
N ILE A 76 63.60 43.42 18.24
CA ILE A 76 62.26 42.96 18.64
C ILE A 76 62.25 42.83 20.17
N LEU A 77 61.37 43.59 20.83
CA LEU A 77 61.24 43.61 22.29
C LEU A 77 60.29 42.51 22.80
N GLY A 78 59.27 42.17 22.01
CA GLY A 78 58.29 41.12 22.34
C GLY A 78 57.52 40.68 21.09
N GLY A 79 57.32 39.37 20.93
CA GLY A 79 56.82 38.78 19.67
C GLY A 79 55.46 38.06 19.74
N VAL A 80 54.96 37.74 20.93
CA VAL A 80 53.66 37.05 21.12
C VAL A 80 52.98 37.60 22.38
N PRO A 81 51.98 38.48 22.27
CA PRO A 81 51.17 38.90 23.41
C PRO A 81 50.15 37.83 23.80
N THR A 82 49.72 37.86 25.06
CA THR A 82 48.48 37.20 25.49
C THR A 82 47.31 37.97 24.88
N LEU A 83 46.52 37.29 24.03
CA LEU A 83 45.37 37.88 23.34
C LEU A 83 44.06 37.47 24.03
N ALA A 84 43.23 38.46 24.37
CA ALA A 84 41.87 38.26 24.85
C ALA A 84 40.89 39.08 24.00
N ALA A 85 39.84 38.46 23.47
CA ALA A 85 38.80 39.13 22.69
C ALA A 85 37.52 39.24 23.52
N ALA A 86 36.90 40.43 23.54
CA ALA A 86 35.69 40.67 24.33
C ALA A 86 34.74 41.69 23.66
N GLY A 87 33.44 41.47 23.88
CA GLY A 87 32.37 42.43 23.58
C GLY A 87 31.79 42.39 22.16
N THR A 88 30.74 43.18 21.96
CA THR A 88 30.15 43.50 20.66
C THR A 88 29.97 45.04 20.63
N PRO A 89 30.66 45.79 19.73
CA PRO A 89 31.60 45.32 18.71
C PRO A 89 32.86 44.66 19.29
N PRO A 90 33.56 43.81 18.50
CA PRO A 90 34.72 43.06 18.98
C PRO A 90 35.89 43.99 19.31
N SER A 91 36.35 43.93 20.57
CA SER A 91 37.59 44.55 21.02
C SER A 91 38.63 43.48 21.32
N LEU A 92 39.89 43.76 20.99
CA LEU A 92 41.03 42.87 21.24
C LEU A 92 41.94 43.50 22.30
N SER A 93 42.28 42.75 23.34
CA SER A 93 43.28 43.10 24.33
C SER A 93 44.55 42.30 24.07
N ALA A 94 45.70 42.97 23.99
CA ALA A 94 47.01 42.36 23.75
C ALA A 94 47.99 42.75 24.87
N ASP A 95 48.23 41.82 25.79
CA ASP A 95 49.17 42.03 26.91
C ASP A 95 50.50 41.33 26.61
N PHE A 96 51.58 42.11 26.53
CA PHE A 96 52.93 41.60 26.31
C PHE A 96 53.70 41.32 27.62
N GLY A 97 53.10 41.64 28.78
CA GLY A 97 53.68 41.38 30.10
C GLY A 97 54.96 42.16 30.40
N ASP A 98 55.79 41.60 31.28
CA ASP A 98 57.08 42.17 31.70
C ASP A 98 58.19 41.79 30.72
N ILE A 99 58.80 42.78 30.08
CA ILE A 99 59.90 42.64 29.12
C ILE A 99 61.18 43.23 29.73
N VAL A 100 62.28 42.47 29.73
CA VAL A 100 63.60 42.95 30.19
C VAL A 100 64.38 43.54 29.02
N HIS A 101 64.67 44.84 29.10
CA HIS A 101 65.51 45.57 28.18
C HIS A 101 66.98 45.44 28.58
N VAL A 102 67.77 44.79 27.73
CA VAL A 102 69.21 44.66 27.90
C VAL A 102 69.93 45.62 26.95
N PRO A 103 70.53 46.73 27.44
CA PRO A 103 71.42 47.54 26.63
C PRO A 103 72.69 46.75 26.32
N ALA A 104 73.03 46.62 25.03
CA ALA A 104 74.26 45.95 24.62
C ALA A 104 75.49 46.77 25.06
N PRO A 105 76.57 46.13 25.56
CA PRO A 105 77.72 46.84 26.10
C PRO A 105 78.51 47.58 25.01
N ALA A 106 78.92 48.80 25.31
CA ALA A 106 79.83 49.56 24.46
C ALA A 106 81.20 48.86 24.37
N ARG A 107 81.73 48.77 23.15
CA ARG A 107 82.98 48.06 22.84
C ARG A 107 84.19 48.84 23.37
N ALA A 108 84.89 48.29 24.36
CA ALA A 108 86.07 48.91 24.96
C ALA A 108 87.35 48.66 24.15
N GLU A 109 88.23 49.67 24.08
CA GLU A 109 89.56 49.61 23.50
C GLU A 109 90.58 48.93 24.44
N PRO A 110 91.64 48.28 23.92
CA PRO A 110 92.66 47.64 24.74
C PRO A 110 93.65 48.65 25.34
N ARG A 111 93.73 48.72 26.67
CA ARG A 111 94.76 49.51 27.39
C ARG A 111 96.10 48.78 27.43
N THR A 112 97.17 49.56 27.32
CA THR A 112 98.58 49.12 27.27
C THR A 112 99.14 48.74 28.66
N ALA A 113 100.11 47.81 28.66
CA ALA A 113 100.84 47.41 29.87
C ALA A 113 101.93 48.44 30.26
N PRO A 114 102.16 48.69 31.57
CA PRO A 114 103.22 49.59 32.02
C PRO A 114 104.60 48.92 32.10
N LYS A 115 105.64 49.72 31.85
CA LYS A 115 107.06 49.33 31.89
C LYS A 115 107.57 49.15 33.32
N ARG A 116 108.51 48.22 33.51
CA ARG A 116 109.29 48.06 34.76
C ARG A 116 110.37 49.16 34.82
N ALA A 117 110.40 49.94 35.89
CA ALA A 117 111.34 51.05 36.06
C ALA A 117 112.73 50.60 36.54
N THR A 118 113.75 51.41 36.20
CA THR A 118 115.18 51.30 36.56
C THR A 118 115.55 52.17 37.77
N LEU A 119 116.85 52.15 38.15
CA LEU A 119 117.56 52.90 39.23
C LEU A 119 117.65 52.15 40.57
N GLY A 120 118.77 52.16 41.31
CA GLY A 120 120.12 52.70 41.05
C GLY A 120 121.12 52.05 42.04
N LYS A 121 122.35 51.70 41.64
CA LYS A 121 123.59 52.50 41.73
C LYS A 121 124.00 52.97 43.14
N LEU A 122 125.07 52.35 43.66
CA LEU A 122 126.13 52.84 44.58
C LEU A 122 127.27 51.81 44.40
N ALA A 123 128.43 52.05 43.80
CA ALA A 123 129.33 53.21 43.75
C ALA A 123 130.03 53.49 45.08
N VAL A 124 131.18 52.83 45.29
CA VAL A 124 132.34 53.33 46.05
C VAL A 124 133.59 52.94 45.26
N GLU A 125 134.34 53.94 44.84
CA GLU A 125 135.67 53.79 44.22
C GLU A 125 136.78 53.83 45.28
N GLU A 126 137.98 53.49 44.81
CA GLU A 126 139.30 53.49 45.45
C GLU A 126 139.57 54.48 46.60
N VAL A 127 140.42 54.05 47.52
CA VAL A 127 141.50 54.90 48.04
C VAL A 127 142.82 54.17 47.79
N GLY A 128 143.67 54.75 46.95
CA GLY A 128 145.01 54.24 46.66
C GLY A 128 146.10 54.84 47.55
N THR A 129 147.21 54.11 47.61
CA THR A 129 148.58 54.64 47.65
C THR A 129 149.05 55.45 48.89
N ILE A 130 149.98 54.85 49.63
CA ILE A 130 151.15 55.57 50.15
C ILE A 130 152.41 54.84 49.69
N ALA A 131 153.16 55.46 48.78
CA ALA A 131 154.50 55.03 48.36
C ALA A 131 155.55 55.98 48.97
N GLY A 132 156.75 55.50 49.32
CA GLY A 132 157.74 56.38 49.95
C GLY A 132 159.02 55.70 50.47
N VAL A 133 159.83 55.21 49.54
CA VAL A 133 161.24 54.78 49.69
C VAL A 133 162.13 55.78 50.46
N ALA A 134 163.07 55.30 51.29
CA ALA A 134 164.51 55.69 51.25
C ALA A 134 165.36 55.13 52.43
N ALA A 135 166.64 54.84 52.15
CA ALA A 135 167.74 54.69 53.12
C ALA A 135 168.59 55.98 53.13
N PRO A 136 169.70 56.09 53.87
CA PRO A 136 170.08 55.50 55.16
C PRO A 136 170.13 56.59 56.28
N VAL A 137 170.45 56.22 57.53
CA VAL A 137 170.79 57.19 58.60
C VAL A 137 172.24 57.01 59.04
N ALA A 138 173.08 57.99 58.75
CA ALA A 138 174.37 58.17 59.40
C ALA A 138 174.18 58.77 60.81
N ALA A 139 175.11 58.50 61.72
CA ALA A 139 174.94 58.77 63.15
C ALA A 139 174.78 60.26 63.51
N ALA A 140 173.66 60.59 64.15
CA ALA A 140 173.52 61.73 65.06
C ALA A 140 172.46 61.40 66.13
N LEU A 141 172.73 61.76 67.39
CA LEU A 141 171.90 61.40 68.55
C LEU A 141 170.49 62.04 68.47
N PRO A 142 169.41 61.33 68.86
CA PRO A 142 168.05 61.85 68.75
C PRO A 142 167.77 62.96 69.75
N SER A 143 167.20 64.07 69.29
CA SER A 143 166.64 65.10 70.16
C SER A 143 165.19 64.78 70.53
N ALA A 144 164.67 65.45 71.57
CA ALA A 144 163.37 65.18 72.19
C ALA A 144 162.13 65.51 71.32
N THR A 145 162.27 65.67 70.01
CA THR A 145 161.17 65.83 69.04
C THR A 145 160.82 64.51 68.33
N ALA A 146 161.80 63.66 68.02
CA ALA A 146 161.57 62.39 67.34
C ALA A 146 160.74 61.41 68.18
N PHE A 147 160.97 61.36 69.49
CA PHE A 147 160.15 60.58 70.42
C PHE A 147 158.69 61.06 70.45
N ARG A 148 158.43 62.38 70.38
CA ARG A 148 157.09 62.95 70.36
C ARG A 148 156.31 62.62 69.08
N ASP A 149 156.97 62.51 67.92
CA ASP A 149 156.28 62.10 66.68
C ASP A 149 155.90 60.60 66.72
N VAL A 150 156.76 59.74 67.27
CA VAL A 150 156.45 58.32 67.47
C VAL A 150 155.31 58.14 68.48
N GLU A 151 155.32 58.90 69.58
CA GLU A 151 154.26 58.94 70.59
C GLU A 151 152.93 59.43 69.99
N ALA A 152 152.95 60.49 69.18
CA ALA A 152 151.76 60.96 68.46
C ALA A 152 151.20 59.92 67.47
N ARG A 153 152.07 59.19 66.75
CA ARG A 153 151.66 58.09 65.85
C ARG A 153 151.13 56.87 66.60
N LEU A 154 151.63 56.59 67.80
CA LEU A 154 151.10 55.57 68.69
C LEU A 154 149.70 55.97 69.17
N SER A 155 149.54 57.18 69.70
CA SER A 155 148.23 57.72 70.10
C SER A 155 147.22 57.73 68.95
N GLN A 156 147.65 58.09 67.73
CA GLN A 156 146.78 58.04 66.55
C GLN A 156 146.40 56.58 66.20
N ARG A 157 147.33 55.63 66.26
CA ARG A 157 147.03 54.21 66.05
C ARG A 157 146.14 53.62 67.14
N GLU A 158 146.26 54.08 68.39
CA GLU A 158 145.35 53.70 69.48
C GLU A 158 143.93 54.26 69.22
N LEU A 159 143.81 55.49 68.75
CA LEU A 159 142.53 56.06 68.31
C LEU A 159 141.93 55.30 67.12
N ASP A 160 142.74 54.96 66.11
CA ASP A 160 142.30 54.20 64.94
C ASP A 160 141.93 52.75 65.31
N LEU A 161 142.67 52.11 66.22
CA LEU A 161 142.32 50.79 66.76
C LEU A 161 141.04 50.84 67.57
N ASN A 162 140.84 51.85 68.42
CA ASN A 162 139.60 52.05 69.17
C ASN A 162 138.43 52.31 68.22
N ARG A 163 138.64 53.07 67.13
CA ARG A 163 137.66 53.30 66.07
C ARG A 163 137.30 52.01 65.35
N VAL A 164 138.27 51.25 64.86
CA VAL A 164 138.03 49.97 64.15
C VAL A 164 137.41 48.93 65.07
N THR A 165 137.75 48.95 66.37
CA THR A 165 137.10 48.13 67.40
C THR A 165 135.64 48.53 67.56
N GLY A 166 135.33 49.82 67.67
CA GLY A 166 133.95 50.32 67.71
C GLY A 166 133.16 50.06 66.41
N GLU A 167 133.78 50.16 65.24
CA GLU A 167 133.16 49.81 63.95
C GLU A 167 132.88 48.30 63.87
N ARG A 168 133.84 47.45 64.28
CA ARG A 168 133.66 45.99 64.41
C ARG A 168 132.53 45.64 65.37
N ASP A 169 132.49 46.27 66.53
CA ASP A 169 131.48 45.99 67.56
C ASP A 169 130.09 46.45 67.09
N SER A 170 129.99 47.61 66.44
CA SER A 170 128.75 48.05 65.78
C SER A 170 128.31 47.11 64.65
N LEU A 171 129.24 46.45 63.97
CA LEU A 171 128.95 45.46 62.93
C LEU A 171 128.52 44.12 63.54
N ALA A 172 129.16 43.71 64.64
CA ALA A 172 128.77 42.54 65.42
C ALA A 172 127.36 42.71 66.00
N ASP A 173 127.04 43.86 66.59
CA ASP A 173 125.69 44.21 67.06
C ASP A 173 124.66 44.17 65.91
N ARG A 174 125.03 44.67 64.72
CA ARG A 174 124.16 44.61 63.54
C ARG A 174 123.95 43.19 63.04
N VAL A 175 124.97 42.34 63.05
CA VAL A 175 124.85 40.91 62.70
C VAL A 175 123.98 40.18 63.73
N ALA A 176 124.24 40.37 65.02
CA ALA A 176 123.42 39.83 66.11
C ALA A 176 121.96 40.35 66.07
N ALA A 177 121.72 41.55 65.54
CA ALA A 177 120.36 42.07 65.28
C ALA A 177 119.71 41.53 63.99
N PHE A 178 120.48 40.96 63.05
CA PHE A 178 119.95 40.29 61.86
C PHE A 178 119.58 38.83 62.13
N GLU A 179 120.32 38.10 62.95
CA GLU A 179 120.02 36.70 63.32
C GLU A 179 118.56 36.47 63.79
N PRO A 180 118.00 37.20 64.77
CA PRO A 180 116.61 37.00 65.20
C PRO A 180 115.60 37.42 64.11
N ARG A 181 115.97 38.35 63.23
CA ARG A 181 115.12 38.76 62.10
C ARG A 181 115.09 37.69 61.00
N LEU A 182 116.21 36.98 60.79
CA LEU A 182 116.30 35.86 59.87
C LEU A 182 115.46 34.69 60.39
N ALA A 183 115.63 34.29 61.65
CA ALA A 183 114.84 33.23 62.29
C ALA A 183 113.32 33.53 62.26
N GLU A 184 112.91 34.77 62.53
CA GLU A 184 111.51 35.20 62.42
C GLU A 184 111.00 35.18 60.96
N SER A 185 111.87 35.40 59.97
CA SER A 185 111.51 35.29 58.54
C SER A 185 111.39 33.84 58.07
N GLU A 186 112.25 32.94 58.57
CA GLU A 186 112.20 31.50 58.31
C GLU A 186 110.94 30.88 58.93
N LYS A 187 110.59 31.29 60.16
CA LYS A 187 109.32 30.90 60.80
C LYS A 187 108.12 31.34 59.98
N LYS A 188 108.08 32.58 59.51
CA LYS A 188 107.01 33.09 58.63
C LYS A 188 106.96 32.36 57.29
N LEU A 189 108.11 31.94 56.75
CA LEU A 189 108.16 31.14 55.53
C LEU A 189 107.55 29.75 55.77
N ALA A 190 107.90 29.09 56.87
CA ALA A 190 107.33 27.79 57.24
C ALA A 190 105.81 27.86 57.49
N GLU A 191 105.33 28.92 58.16
CA GLU A 191 103.90 29.19 58.32
C GLU A 191 103.20 29.39 56.96
N ARG A 192 103.79 30.20 56.07
CA ARG A 192 103.29 30.44 54.70
C ARG A 192 103.26 29.15 53.86
N GLU A 193 104.25 28.28 53.97
CA GLU A 193 104.29 26.98 53.28
C GLU A 193 103.19 26.03 53.78
N LEU A 194 102.90 26.05 55.09
CA LEU A 194 101.83 25.27 55.69
C LEU A 194 100.46 25.78 55.23
N ASP A 195 100.24 27.09 55.21
CA ASP A 195 99.00 27.68 54.71
C ASP A 195 98.81 27.49 53.20
N LEU A 196 99.89 27.55 52.41
CA LEU A 196 99.85 27.17 50.99
C LEU A 196 99.41 25.71 50.82
N LYS A 197 99.94 24.77 51.62
CA LYS A 197 99.51 23.36 51.60
C LYS A 197 98.02 23.20 51.93
N LYS A 198 97.51 23.91 52.94
CA LYS A 198 96.07 23.94 53.25
C LYS A 198 95.24 24.44 52.08
N VAL A 199 95.57 25.61 51.53
CA VAL A 199 94.85 26.23 50.41
C VAL A 199 94.88 25.35 49.16
N THR A 200 95.99 24.64 48.89
CA THR A 200 96.03 23.65 47.80
C THR A 200 95.12 22.44 48.08
N GLY A 201 95.06 21.94 49.32
CA GLY A 201 94.15 20.86 49.69
C GLY A 201 92.67 21.26 49.60
N GLU A 202 92.32 22.47 50.04
CA GLU A 202 90.97 23.03 49.90
C GLU A 202 90.59 23.24 48.43
N ARG A 203 91.50 23.78 47.61
CA ARG A 203 91.32 23.89 46.15
C ARG A 203 91.07 22.53 45.51
N ASP A 204 91.84 21.51 45.89
CA ASP A 204 91.73 20.18 45.28
C ASP A 204 90.45 19.45 45.74
N ALA A 205 90.01 19.66 46.98
CA ALA A 205 88.71 19.21 47.47
C ALA A 205 87.55 19.90 46.72
N LEU A 206 87.62 21.22 46.51
CA LEU A 206 86.63 21.98 45.72
C LEU A 206 86.63 21.55 44.25
N ALA A 207 87.79 21.30 43.66
CA ALA A 207 87.90 20.77 42.30
C ALA A 207 87.28 19.37 42.18
N GLY A 208 87.49 18.50 43.19
CA GLY A 208 86.81 17.21 43.30
C GLY A 208 85.29 17.34 43.43
N GLN A 209 84.81 18.24 44.29
CA GLN A 209 83.37 18.53 44.40
C GLN A 209 82.77 19.00 43.07
N LEU A 210 83.43 19.95 42.39
CA LEU A 210 83.01 20.45 41.07
C LEU A 210 82.98 19.35 40.01
N ALA A 211 84.00 18.48 39.99
CA ALA A 211 84.05 17.32 39.09
C ALA A 211 82.93 16.30 39.35
N THR A 212 82.40 16.21 40.59
CA THR A 212 81.22 15.38 40.90
C THR A 212 79.88 16.08 40.68
N SER A 213 79.82 17.41 40.77
CA SER A 213 78.57 18.17 40.59
C SER A 213 78.22 18.38 39.12
N GLN A 214 79.22 18.59 38.25
CA GLN A 214 79.03 18.72 36.80
C GLN A 214 78.26 17.55 36.14
N PRO A 215 78.64 16.27 36.32
CA PRO A 215 77.88 15.16 35.73
C PRO A 215 76.48 15.01 36.32
N ARG A 216 76.29 15.31 37.62
CA ARG A 216 74.96 15.32 38.26
C ARG A 216 74.05 16.41 37.68
N LEU A 217 74.59 17.60 37.40
CA LEU A 217 73.86 18.68 36.76
C LEU A 217 73.44 18.27 35.34
N ALA A 218 74.37 17.75 34.53
CA ALA A 218 74.07 17.23 33.18
C ALA A 218 73.07 16.07 33.18
N GLU A 219 73.05 15.22 34.20
CA GLU A 219 72.02 14.19 34.38
C GLU A 219 70.66 14.80 34.75
N SER A 220 70.63 15.82 35.61
CA SER A 220 69.40 16.52 35.97
C SER A 220 68.78 17.27 34.78
N GLU A 221 69.58 17.88 33.92
CA GLU A 221 69.15 18.52 32.67
C GLU A 221 68.56 17.49 31.70
N LYS A 222 69.19 16.32 31.54
CA LYS A 222 68.63 15.21 30.74
C LYS A 222 67.27 14.76 31.28
N ARG A 223 67.15 14.57 32.60
CA ARG A 223 65.87 14.19 33.24
C ARG A 223 64.80 15.28 33.10
N LEU A 224 65.18 16.55 33.15
CA LEU A 224 64.28 17.68 32.93
C LEU A 224 63.73 17.65 31.49
N THR A 225 64.60 17.60 30.48
CA THR A 225 64.18 17.54 29.07
C THR A 225 63.36 16.30 28.72
N GLU A 226 63.57 15.16 29.39
CA GLU A 226 62.70 13.98 29.25
C GLU A 226 61.32 14.20 29.90
N SER A 227 61.27 14.89 31.05
CA SER A 227 60.01 15.22 31.73
C SER A 227 59.18 16.25 30.94
N GLU A 228 59.83 17.23 30.31
CA GLU A 228 59.20 18.23 29.44
C GLU A 228 58.57 17.57 28.20
N LYS A 229 59.26 16.61 27.58
CA LYS A 229 58.71 15.81 26.47
C LYS A 229 57.47 15.02 26.89
N LYS A 230 57.53 14.32 28.04
CA LYS A 230 56.38 13.58 28.59
C LYS A 230 55.21 14.49 28.98
N LEU A 231 55.48 15.73 29.40
CA LEU A 231 54.45 16.72 29.67
C LEU A 231 53.77 17.16 28.37
N ALA A 232 54.54 17.49 27.33
CA ALA A 232 54.02 17.87 26.02
C ALA A 232 53.20 16.74 25.36
N GLU A 233 53.65 15.48 25.46
CA GLU A 233 52.89 14.30 25.03
C GLU A 233 51.53 14.21 25.76
N ARG A 234 51.52 14.39 27.09
CA ARG A 234 50.28 14.36 27.88
C ARG A 234 49.35 15.54 27.59
N GLU A 235 49.87 16.71 27.28
CA GLU A 235 49.03 17.84 26.83
C GLU A 235 48.33 17.55 25.50
N LEU A 236 49.00 16.86 24.58
CA LEU A 236 48.39 16.42 23.31
C LEU A 236 47.32 15.34 23.57
N ASP A 237 47.58 14.38 24.47
CA ASP A 237 46.60 13.38 24.87
C ASP A 237 45.37 14.00 25.54
N LEU A 238 45.56 14.98 26.44
CA LEU A 238 44.44 15.69 27.07
C LEU A 238 43.60 16.47 26.04
N LYS A 239 44.22 17.11 25.05
CA LYS A 239 43.52 17.78 23.95
C LYS A 239 42.73 16.78 23.10
N ARG A 240 43.30 15.60 22.81
CA ARG A 240 42.62 14.49 22.11
C ARG A 240 41.40 13.99 22.89
N VAL A 241 41.57 13.64 24.17
CA VAL A 241 40.47 13.13 25.02
C VAL A 241 39.37 14.18 25.21
N ALA A 242 39.71 15.48 25.30
CA ALA A 242 38.72 16.54 25.31
C ALA A 242 37.90 16.59 24.01
N GLY A 243 38.56 16.50 22.85
CA GLY A 243 37.88 16.42 21.55
C GLY A 243 37.00 15.18 21.38
N GLU A 244 37.45 14.02 21.85
CA GLU A 244 36.66 12.77 21.85
C GLU A 244 35.42 12.90 22.75
N ARG A 245 35.57 13.47 23.96
CA ARG A 245 34.46 13.76 24.89
C ARG A 245 33.45 14.70 24.24
N ASP A 246 33.89 15.78 23.61
CA ASP A 246 33.01 16.78 23.01
C ASP A 246 32.28 16.22 21.78
N ALA A 247 32.94 15.36 20.98
CA ALA A 247 32.30 14.61 19.91
C ALA A 247 31.27 13.59 20.43
N LEU A 248 31.53 12.91 21.54
CA LEU A 248 30.57 12.02 22.20
C LEU A 248 29.37 12.78 22.77
N ALA A 249 29.60 13.93 23.41
CA ALA A 249 28.53 14.80 23.90
C ALA A 249 27.65 15.31 22.74
N GLY A 250 28.24 15.73 21.63
CA GLY A 250 27.50 16.10 20.42
C GLY A 250 26.69 14.95 19.82
N ARG A 251 27.22 13.72 19.84
CA ARG A 251 26.48 12.51 19.41
C ARG A 251 25.31 12.18 20.34
N LEU A 252 25.49 12.35 21.66
CA LEU A 252 24.44 12.11 22.65
C LEU A 252 23.30 13.13 22.47
N ALA A 253 23.63 14.43 22.43
CA ALA A 253 22.68 15.52 22.20
C ALA A 253 21.97 15.43 20.83
N ALA A 254 22.59 14.81 19.81
CA ALA A 254 21.94 14.52 18.54
C ALA A 254 21.05 13.25 18.56
N SER A 255 21.23 12.37 19.54
CA SER A 255 20.45 11.12 19.69
C SER A 255 19.16 11.32 20.48
N GLU A 256 19.18 12.16 21.52
CA GLU A 256 18.00 12.52 22.33
C GLU A 256 16.79 13.00 21.50
N PRO A 257 16.90 13.99 20.59
CA PRO A 257 15.76 14.42 19.78
C PRO A 257 15.31 13.36 18.77
N ARG A 258 16.20 12.44 18.35
CA ARG A 258 15.82 11.32 17.45
C ARG A 258 15.03 10.24 18.20
N LEU A 259 15.32 10.01 19.48
CA LEU A 259 14.53 9.15 20.35
C LEU A 259 13.16 9.78 20.60
N ALA A 260 13.11 11.05 21.01
CA ALA A 260 11.85 11.77 21.24
C ALA A 260 10.95 11.83 19.98
N GLU A 261 11.53 11.97 18.80
CA GLU A 261 10.79 11.90 17.52
C GLU A 261 10.32 10.46 17.20
N SER A 262 11.09 9.45 17.57
CA SER A 262 10.67 8.05 17.43
C SER A 262 9.51 7.71 18.37
N ASP A 263 9.53 8.21 19.61
CA ASP A 263 8.47 8.03 20.59
C ASP A 263 7.16 8.69 20.15
N LYS A 264 7.22 9.90 19.59
CA LYS A 264 6.05 10.55 18.96
C LYS A 264 5.47 9.70 17.84
N ARG A 265 6.31 9.22 16.92
CA ARG A 265 5.89 8.36 15.81
C ARG A 265 5.30 7.04 16.30
N LEU A 266 5.78 6.48 17.40
CA LEU A 266 5.17 5.30 18.03
C LEU A 266 3.79 5.63 18.60
N ALA A 267 3.64 6.72 19.35
CA ALA A 267 2.35 7.15 19.88
C ALA A 267 1.30 7.45 18.79
N GLU A 268 1.70 8.09 17.68
CA GLU A 268 0.84 8.27 16.51
C GLU A 268 0.38 6.93 15.92
N ARG A 269 1.30 5.96 15.78
CA ARG A 269 0.97 4.62 15.25
C ARG A 269 0.09 3.80 16.18
N GLU A 270 0.20 3.97 17.49
CA GLU A 270 -0.74 3.36 18.43
C GLU A 270 -2.17 3.93 18.28
N LEU A 271 -2.30 5.23 18.03
CA LEU A 271 -3.59 5.87 17.76
C LEU A 271 -4.19 5.40 16.42
N ASP A 272 -3.38 5.35 15.36
CA ASP A 272 -3.80 4.80 14.06
C ASP A 272 -4.24 3.33 14.19
N LEU A 273 -3.51 2.48 14.93
CA LEU A 273 -3.88 1.08 15.16
C LEU A 273 -5.22 0.95 15.91
N LYS A 274 -5.46 1.79 16.93
CA LYS A 274 -6.75 1.85 17.64
C LYS A 274 -7.88 2.26 16.69
N ARG A 275 -7.67 3.28 15.83
CA ARG A 275 -8.65 3.69 14.80
C ARG A 275 -8.97 2.52 13.85
N VAL A 276 -7.95 1.93 13.21
CA VAL A 276 -8.12 0.85 12.22
C VAL A 276 -8.80 -0.38 12.85
N THR A 277 -8.53 -0.67 14.12
CA THR A 277 -9.21 -1.73 14.87
C THR A 277 -10.69 -1.41 15.06
N SER A 278 -11.05 -0.18 15.45
CA SER A 278 -12.45 0.23 15.58
C SER A 278 -13.20 0.26 14.24
N GLU A 279 -12.54 0.64 13.16
CA GLU A 279 -13.10 0.61 11.79
C GLU A 279 -13.36 -0.83 11.33
N ARG A 280 -12.40 -1.74 11.56
CA ARG A 280 -12.55 -3.18 11.32
C ARG A 280 -13.75 -3.75 12.08
N ASP A 281 -13.89 -3.42 13.36
CA ASP A 281 -14.95 -3.98 14.21
C ASP A 281 -16.34 -3.43 13.81
N SER A 282 -16.41 -2.16 13.41
CA SER A 282 -17.61 -1.56 12.80
C SER A 282 -17.98 -2.23 11.46
N LEU A 283 -17.00 -2.51 10.60
CA LEU A 283 -17.22 -3.23 9.34
C LEU A 283 -17.65 -4.68 9.56
N ALA A 284 -17.05 -5.39 10.52
CA ALA A 284 -17.43 -6.75 10.91
C ALA A 284 -18.87 -6.78 11.45
N GLY A 285 -19.24 -5.84 12.32
CA GLY A 285 -20.62 -5.70 12.80
C GLY A 285 -21.63 -5.40 11.68
N ARG A 286 -21.27 -4.56 10.71
CA ARG A 286 -22.09 -4.30 9.51
C ARG A 286 -22.25 -5.53 8.62
N LEU A 287 -21.19 -6.31 8.44
CA LEU A 287 -21.22 -7.54 7.65
C LEU A 287 -22.13 -8.58 8.31
N ALA A 288 -21.92 -8.85 9.60
CA ALA A 288 -22.75 -9.76 10.41
C ALA A 288 -24.23 -9.33 10.49
N ALA A 289 -24.53 -8.03 10.41
CA ALA A 289 -25.90 -7.52 10.31
C ALA A 289 -26.51 -7.61 8.89
N SER A 290 -25.68 -7.75 7.85
CA SER A 290 -26.11 -7.85 6.45
C SER A 290 -26.45 -9.29 6.02
N GLU A 291 -25.71 -10.28 6.52
CA GLU A 291 -25.94 -11.71 6.26
C GLU A 291 -27.38 -12.19 6.59
N PRO A 292 -27.95 -11.94 7.79
CA PRO A 292 -29.33 -12.35 8.09
C PRO A 292 -30.37 -11.57 7.29
N ARG A 293 -30.07 -10.34 6.86
CA ARG A 293 -30.94 -9.56 5.98
C ARG A 293 -30.98 -10.10 4.57
N LEU A 294 -29.86 -10.63 4.07
CA LEU A 294 -29.78 -11.31 2.79
C LEU A 294 -30.58 -12.63 2.84
N ALA A 295 -30.33 -13.47 3.84
CA ALA A 295 -31.06 -14.73 4.05
C ALA A 295 -32.58 -14.53 4.20
N GLU A 296 -33.02 -13.47 4.89
CA GLU A 296 -34.44 -13.11 4.97
C GLU A 296 -35.00 -12.61 3.63
N SER A 297 -34.20 -11.89 2.84
CA SER A 297 -34.59 -11.46 1.49
C SER A 297 -34.73 -12.64 0.52
N GLU A 298 -33.85 -13.64 0.62
CA GLU A 298 -33.92 -14.90 -0.14
C GLU A 298 -35.17 -15.71 0.22
N LYS A 299 -35.49 -15.86 1.51
CA LYS A 299 -36.76 -16.48 1.95
C LYS A 299 -37.98 -15.77 1.38
N ARG A 300 -38.00 -14.44 1.41
CA ARG A 300 -39.08 -13.62 0.85
C ARG A 300 -39.18 -13.73 -0.68
N LEU A 301 -38.05 -13.91 -1.37
CA LEU A 301 -38.03 -14.18 -2.81
C LEU A 301 -38.65 -15.56 -3.11
N ALA A 302 -38.19 -16.62 -2.44
CA ALA A 302 -38.70 -17.98 -2.62
C ALA A 302 -40.21 -18.09 -2.31
N ALA A 303 -40.69 -17.40 -1.26
CA ALA A 303 -42.13 -17.31 -0.96
C ALA A 303 -42.91 -16.64 -2.10
N ARG A 304 -42.40 -15.53 -2.64
CA ARG A 304 -43.02 -14.82 -3.79
C ARG A 304 -43.00 -15.66 -5.08
N GLU A 305 -41.98 -16.46 -5.32
CA GLU A 305 -41.96 -17.40 -6.46
C GLU A 305 -43.03 -18.49 -6.33
N LEU A 306 -43.30 -18.98 -5.12
CA LEU A 306 -44.39 -19.93 -4.86
C LEU A 306 -45.76 -19.26 -5.05
N ASP A 307 -45.95 -18.04 -4.54
CA ASP A 307 -47.20 -17.27 -4.75
C ASP A 307 -47.42 -16.97 -6.25
N LEU A 308 -46.38 -16.60 -7.00
CA LEU A 308 -46.48 -16.39 -8.45
C LEU A 308 -46.88 -17.67 -9.18
N LYS A 309 -46.31 -18.83 -8.82
CA LYS A 309 -46.72 -20.13 -9.38
C LYS A 309 -48.18 -20.44 -9.05
N ARG A 310 -48.62 -20.19 -7.81
CA ARG A 310 -50.03 -20.37 -7.40
C ARG A 310 -50.97 -19.49 -8.23
N VAL A 311 -50.73 -18.17 -8.27
CA VAL A 311 -51.56 -17.21 -9.03
C VAL A 311 -51.57 -17.53 -10.53
N THR A 312 -50.46 -18.02 -11.08
CA THR A 312 -50.41 -18.47 -12.47
C THR A 312 -51.31 -19.69 -12.70
N SER A 313 -51.28 -20.68 -11.81
CA SER A 313 -52.15 -21.85 -11.89
C SER A 313 -53.64 -21.51 -11.66
N GLU A 314 -53.94 -20.56 -10.77
CA GLU A 314 -55.30 -20.05 -10.54
C GLU A 314 -55.84 -19.33 -11.78
N ARG A 315 -55.00 -18.48 -12.42
CA ARG A 315 -55.30 -17.84 -13.71
C ARG A 315 -55.60 -18.86 -14.79
N ASP A 316 -54.76 -19.90 -14.92
CA ASP A 316 -54.92 -20.91 -15.98
C ASP A 316 -56.17 -21.76 -15.77
N ALA A 317 -56.49 -22.10 -14.51
CA ALA A 317 -57.75 -22.75 -14.16
C ALA A 317 -58.97 -21.86 -14.45
N LEU A 318 -58.90 -20.55 -14.18
CA LEU A 318 -59.95 -19.59 -14.51
C LEU A 318 -60.12 -19.41 -16.02
N ALA A 319 -59.02 -19.33 -16.78
CA ALA A 319 -59.05 -19.26 -18.24
C ALA A 319 -59.67 -20.53 -18.85
N GLY A 320 -59.30 -21.71 -18.35
CA GLY A 320 -59.92 -22.98 -18.75
C GLY A 320 -61.42 -23.05 -18.42
N ARG A 321 -61.85 -22.54 -17.25
CA ARG A 321 -63.27 -22.44 -16.89
C ARG A 321 -64.03 -21.46 -17.79
N LEU A 322 -63.43 -20.33 -18.16
CA LEU A 322 -64.02 -19.35 -19.07
C LEU A 322 -64.21 -19.96 -20.47
N ALA A 323 -63.15 -20.54 -21.05
CA ALA A 323 -63.19 -21.22 -22.34
C ALA A 323 -64.17 -22.42 -22.35
N ALA A 324 -64.39 -23.08 -21.22
CA ALA A 324 -65.41 -24.14 -21.08
C ALA A 324 -66.84 -23.59 -20.90
N SER A 325 -67.01 -22.31 -20.54
CA SER A 325 -68.32 -21.68 -20.38
C SER A 325 -68.87 -21.13 -21.71
N GLU A 326 -68.01 -20.62 -22.59
CA GLU A 326 -68.38 -20.11 -23.93
C GLU A 326 -69.15 -21.14 -24.80
N PRO A 327 -68.71 -22.40 -25.00
CA PRO A 327 -69.47 -23.38 -25.77
C PRO A 327 -70.78 -23.80 -25.06
N ARG A 328 -70.85 -23.70 -23.72
CA ARG A 328 -72.09 -23.97 -22.98
C ARG A 328 -73.09 -22.84 -23.14
N LEU A 329 -72.62 -21.59 -23.19
CA LEU A 329 -73.46 -20.42 -23.47
C LEU A 329 -74.05 -20.51 -24.87
N THR A 330 -73.22 -20.74 -25.89
CA THR A 330 -73.70 -20.90 -27.29
C THR A 330 -74.63 -22.09 -27.48
N GLU A 331 -74.44 -23.19 -26.73
CA GLU A 331 -75.40 -24.29 -26.73
C GLU A 331 -76.71 -23.93 -26.02
N THR A 332 -76.69 -23.15 -24.93
CA THR A 332 -77.93 -22.64 -24.33
C THR A 332 -78.66 -21.63 -25.22
N GLU A 333 -77.94 -20.81 -25.98
CA GLU A 333 -78.50 -19.88 -26.98
C GLU A 333 -79.19 -20.64 -28.12
N LYS A 334 -78.53 -21.67 -28.68
CA LYS A 334 -79.15 -22.57 -29.69
C LYS A 334 -80.41 -23.25 -29.16
N ARG A 335 -80.36 -23.75 -27.92
CA ARG A 335 -81.51 -24.39 -27.28
C ARG A 335 -82.65 -23.41 -27.00
N LEU A 336 -82.35 -22.14 -26.71
CA LEU A 336 -83.34 -21.09 -26.55
C LEU A 336 -84.00 -20.77 -27.90
N ALA A 337 -83.23 -20.52 -28.95
CA ALA A 337 -83.74 -20.26 -30.30
C ALA A 337 -84.58 -21.42 -30.85
N ALA A 338 -84.19 -22.68 -30.59
CA ALA A 338 -85.00 -23.84 -30.94
C ALA A 338 -86.34 -23.88 -30.18
N ARG A 339 -86.35 -23.47 -28.90
CA ARG A 339 -87.59 -23.38 -28.10
C ARG A 339 -88.49 -22.23 -28.53
N GLU A 340 -87.93 -21.13 -29.01
CA GLU A 340 -88.69 -20.02 -29.61
C GLU A 340 -89.40 -20.50 -30.89
N LEU A 341 -88.70 -21.21 -31.78
CA LEU A 341 -89.31 -21.83 -32.97
C LEU A 341 -90.38 -22.88 -32.62
N ASP A 342 -90.17 -23.70 -31.59
CA ASP A 342 -91.20 -24.63 -31.08
C ASP A 342 -92.46 -23.88 -30.60
N LEU A 343 -92.30 -22.75 -29.91
CA LEU A 343 -93.40 -21.93 -29.39
C LEU A 343 -94.18 -21.22 -30.51
N ASP A 344 -93.49 -20.72 -31.54
CA ASP A 344 -94.12 -20.13 -32.73
C ASP A 344 -94.92 -21.19 -33.51
N ARG A 345 -94.35 -22.40 -33.63
CA ARG A 345 -95.03 -23.55 -34.24
C ARG A 345 -96.28 -23.95 -33.43
N LEU A 346 -96.16 -24.14 -32.12
CA LEU A 346 -97.29 -24.50 -31.27
C LEU A 346 -98.38 -23.42 -31.25
N THR A 347 -97.98 -22.15 -31.35
CA THR A 347 -98.90 -21.01 -31.53
C THR A 347 -99.66 -21.12 -32.85
N SER A 348 -98.95 -21.38 -33.95
CA SER A 348 -99.55 -21.57 -35.28
C SER A 348 -100.48 -22.79 -35.34
N GLU A 349 -100.09 -23.91 -34.70
CA GLU A 349 -100.93 -25.11 -34.58
C GLU A 349 -102.19 -24.83 -33.74
N ARG A 350 -102.08 -24.07 -32.65
CA ARG A 350 -103.22 -23.62 -31.84
C ARG A 350 -104.16 -22.71 -32.63
N ASP A 351 -103.64 -21.77 -33.41
CA ASP A 351 -104.47 -20.87 -34.22
C ASP A 351 -105.18 -21.62 -35.36
N ALA A 352 -104.50 -22.58 -35.99
CA ALA A 352 -105.13 -23.48 -36.97
C ALA A 352 -106.19 -24.39 -36.35
N LEU A 353 -106.00 -24.86 -35.10
CA LEU A 353 -107.02 -25.61 -34.37
C LEU A 353 -108.22 -24.74 -33.97
N ASN A 354 -108.01 -23.50 -33.55
CA ASN A 354 -109.08 -22.54 -33.28
C ASN A 354 -109.90 -22.25 -34.55
N GLY A 355 -109.25 -21.95 -35.67
CA GLY A 355 -109.95 -21.75 -36.95
C GLY A 355 -110.71 -23.00 -37.43
N ARG A 356 -110.21 -24.20 -37.13
CA ARG A 356 -110.95 -25.46 -37.37
C ARG A 356 -112.13 -25.66 -36.42
N LEU A 357 -112.02 -25.19 -35.17
CA LEU A 357 -113.10 -25.22 -34.18
C LEU A 357 -114.23 -24.28 -34.63
N GLU A 358 -113.93 -23.02 -34.96
CA GLU A 358 -114.89 -22.06 -35.53
C GLU A 358 -115.54 -22.59 -36.83
N ALA A 359 -114.77 -23.22 -37.71
CA ALA A 359 -115.27 -23.88 -38.92
C ALA A 359 -116.13 -25.14 -38.64
N SER A 360 -116.03 -25.72 -37.44
CA SER A 360 -116.89 -26.81 -36.98
C SER A 360 -118.15 -26.27 -36.32
N GLU A 361 -118.05 -25.23 -35.50
CA GLU A 361 -119.18 -24.55 -34.85
C GLU A 361 -120.13 -23.96 -35.88
N THR A 362 -119.61 -23.32 -36.94
CA THR A 362 -120.41 -22.84 -38.07
C THR A 362 -121.12 -23.99 -38.82
N LYS A 363 -120.46 -25.13 -39.04
CA LYS A 363 -121.09 -26.33 -39.62
C LYS A 363 -122.16 -26.94 -38.72
N VAL A 364 -121.97 -26.91 -37.40
CA VAL A 364 -122.98 -27.34 -36.44
C VAL A 364 -124.18 -26.41 -36.52
N ALA A 365 -123.98 -25.09 -36.46
CA ALA A 365 -125.05 -24.10 -36.59
C ALA A 365 -125.82 -24.19 -37.93
N ASP A 366 -125.13 -24.45 -39.05
CA ASP A 366 -125.80 -24.70 -40.34
C ASP A 366 -126.53 -26.05 -40.39
N SER A 367 -126.00 -27.07 -39.70
CA SER A 367 -126.69 -28.35 -39.54
C SER A 367 -127.93 -28.21 -38.66
N GLU A 368 -127.88 -27.41 -37.59
CA GLU A 368 -129.02 -27.06 -36.74
C GLU A 368 -130.10 -26.30 -37.53
N LYS A 369 -129.72 -25.27 -38.30
CA LYS A 369 -130.66 -24.59 -39.24
C LYS A 369 -131.30 -25.56 -40.22
N ARG A 370 -130.52 -26.51 -40.75
CA ARG A 370 -131.01 -27.53 -41.70
C ARG A 370 -131.93 -28.55 -41.02
N ILE A 371 -131.65 -28.93 -39.78
CA ILE A 371 -132.54 -29.75 -38.95
C ILE A 371 -133.85 -29.00 -38.70
N ALA A 372 -133.80 -27.73 -38.30
CA ALA A 372 -134.99 -26.90 -38.12
C ALA A 372 -135.81 -26.75 -39.42
N ALA A 373 -135.15 -26.56 -40.57
CA ALA A 373 -135.80 -26.49 -41.87
C ALA A 373 -136.42 -27.85 -42.29
N LEU A 374 -135.75 -28.98 -42.02
CA LEU A 374 -136.30 -30.32 -42.27
C LEU A 374 -137.47 -30.65 -41.33
N GLN A 375 -137.40 -30.20 -40.07
CA GLN A 375 -138.53 -30.29 -39.12
C GLN A 375 -139.72 -29.46 -39.60
N GLN A 376 -139.49 -28.25 -40.14
CA GLN A 376 -140.54 -27.43 -40.74
C GLN A 376 -141.13 -28.09 -42.00
N GLN A 377 -140.30 -28.63 -42.90
CA GLN A 377 -140.78 -29.36 -44.08
C GLN A 377 -141.60 -30.61 -43.70
N LEU A 378 -141.20 -31.32 -42.63
CA LEU A 378 -141.96 -32.45 -42.10
C LEU A 378 -143.30 -31.99 -41.51
N ALA A 379 -143.33 -30.87 -40.79
CA ALA A 379 -144.57 -30.27 -40.29
C ALA A 379 -145.51 -29.83 -41.44
N ASP A 380 -144.99 -29.17 -42.48
CA ASP A 380 -145.75 -28.74 -43.65
C ASP A 380 -146.29 -29.94 -44.45
N ALA A 381 -145.51 -31.02 -44.58
CA ALA A 381 -145.94 -32.27 -45.23
C ALA A 381 -147.03 -33.01 -44.43
N VAL A 382 -146.98 -32.94 -43.09
CA VAL A 382 -148.03 -33.49 -42.22
C VAL A 382 -149.29 -32.60 -42.21
N ALA A 383 -149.16 -31.30 -42.46
CA ALA A 383 -150.26 -30.34 -42.43
C ALA A 383 -151.17 -30.32 -43.67
N LYS A 384 -150.85 -31.04 -44.76
CA LYS A 384 -151.68 -31.10 -45.99
C LYS A 384 -151.82 -32.50 -46.62
N PRO A 385 -152.84 -33.28 -46.22
CA PRO A 385 -153.24 -34.49 -46.93
C PRO A 385 -154.57 -34.30 -47.67
N THR A 386 -154.56 -33.93 -48.96
CA THR A 386 -155.46 -34.40 -50.05
C THR A 386 -155.33 -33.55 -51.31
N GLY A 387 -155.20 -34.20 -52.48
CA GLY A 387 -155.64 -33.65 -53.77
C GLY A 387 -154.58 -33.07 -54.71
N ALA A 388 -153.78 -33.93 -55.36
CA ALA A 388 -153.17 -33.64 -56.66
C ALA A 388 -153.00 -34.93 -57.48
N ARG A 389 -153.60 -34.95 -58.67
CA ARG A 389 -153.53 -36.02 -59.67
C ARG A 389 -152.56 -35.55 -60.77
N GLU A 390 -151.97 -36.50 -61.51
CA GLU A 390 -151.12 -36.24 -62.69
C GLU A 390 -149.81 -35.46 -62.46
N THR A 391 -148.75 -36.19 -62.05
CA THR A 391 -147.51 -36.33 -62.86
C THR A 391 -146.54 -37.34 -62.24
N LEU A 392 -145.75 -38.01 -63.09
CA LEU A 392 -144.55 -38.79 -62.75
C LEU A 392 -144.73 -40.01 -61.82
N GLY A 393 -145.08 -41.15 -62.44
CA GLY A 393 -144.92 -42.47 -61.83
C GLY A 393 -144.41 -43.50 -62.84
N THR A 394 -143.11 -43.48 -63.16
CA THR A 394 -142.30 -44.63 -63.67
C THR A 394 -140.83 -44.22 -63.84
N THR A 395 -140.00 -44.42 -62.83
CA THR A 395 -138.53 -44.55 -62.97
C THR A 395 -137.98 -45.30 -61.75
N PHE A 396 -138.21 -46.61 -61.74
CA PHE A 396 -137.57 -47.53 -60.80
C PHE A 396 -136.55 -48.36 -61.58
N GLY A 397 -135.31 -48.46 -61.08
CA GLY A 397 -134.26 -49.28 -61.66
C GLY A 397 -133.22 -48.50 -62.48
N THR A 398 -132.08 -48.23 -61.84
CA THR A 398 -130.75 -48.70 -62.27
C THR A 398 -129.78 -48.43 -61.12
N ILE A 399 -129.57 -49.43 -60.25
CA ILE A 399 -128.45 -49.41 -59.31
C ILE A 399 -127.23 -49.88 -60.11
N GLY A 400 -126.35 -48.93 -60.45
CA GLY A 400 -125.13 -49.21 -61.19
C GLY A 400 -124.11 -49.95 -60.33
N THR A 401 -123.98 -51.26 -60.53
CA THR A 401 -122.90 -52.08 -59.98
C THR A 401 -121.58 -51.75 -60.67
N THR A 402 -120.61 -51.17 -59.95
CA THR A 402 -119.23 -51.01 -60.45
C THR A 402 -118.44 -52.28 -60.24
N THR A 403 -118.37 -53.11 -61.28
CA THR A 403 -117.62 -54.38 -61.30
C THR A 403 -116.11 -54.14 -61.18
N SER A 404 -115.44 -54.86 -60.27
CA SER A 404 -113.99 -54.87 -60.14
C SER A 404 -113.32 -55.59 -61.33
N ALA A 405 -112.41 -54.91 -62.04
CA ALA A 405 -111.59 -55.52 -63.09
C ALA A 405 -110.35 -56.23 -62.50
N PRO A 406 -109.93 -57.39 -63.05
CA PRO A 406 -108.81 -58.17 -62.53
C PRO A 406 -107.45 -57.58 -62.93
N VAL A 407 -106.42 -57.73 -62.07
CA VAL A 407 -105.07 -57.17 -62.24
C VAL A 407 -104.05 -58.28 -62.50
N SER A 408 -103.17 -58.12 -63.49
CA SER A 408 -102.11 -59.09 -63.80
C SER A 408 -101.09 -59.24 -62.66
N LEU A 409 -100.69 -60.47 -62.34
CA LEU A 409 -99.65 -60.77 -61.35
C LEU A 409 -98.30 -60.08 -61.67
N GLY A 410 -97.98 -59.93 -62.96
CA GLY A 410 -96.75 -59.27 -63.42
C GLY A 410 -96.72 -57.77 -63.14
N ASP A 411 -97.84 -57.08 -63.33
CA ASP A 411 -97.96 -55.63 -63.08
C ASP A 411 -97.91 -55.33 -61.57
N PHE A 412 -98.56 -56.18 -60.76
CA PHE A 412 -98.50 -56.08 -59.31
C PHE A 412 -97.06 -56.24 -58.79
N ALA A 413 -96.34 -57.28 -59.21
CA ALA A 413 -94.96 -57.51 -58.80
C ALA A 413 -94.01 -56.38 -59.26
N THR A 414 -94.19 -55.86 -60.47
CA THR A 414 -93.36 -54.76 -61.02
C THR A 414 -93.58 -53.46 -60.24
N LYS A 415 -94.84 -53.14 -59.89
CA LYS A 415 -95.16 -51.91 -59.14
C LYS A 415 -94.63 -51.96 -57.70
N VAL A 416 -94.80 -53.09 -57.01
CA VAL A 416 -94.25 -53.30 -55.66
C VAL A 416 -92.71 -53.27 -55.67
N GLY A 417 -92.07 -53.90 -56.66
CA GLY A 417 -90.61 -53.84 -56.84
C GLY A 417 -90.09 -52.41 -57.09
N GLY A 418 -90.79 -51.61 -57.90
CA GLY A 418 -90.45 -50.22 -58.19
C GLY A 418 -90.54 -49.30 -56.96
N GLU A 419 -91.58 -49.48 -56.13
CA GLU A 419 -91.73 -48.70 -54.89
C GLU A 419 -90.68 -49.08 -53.84
N ILE A 420 -90.36 -50.38 -53.69
CA ILE A 420 -89.29 -50.83 -52.78
C ILE A 420 -87.91 -50.31 -53.24
N GLY A 421 -87.61 -50.34 -54.54
CA GLY A 421 -86.37 -49.78 -55.09
C GLY A 421 -86.25 -48.26 -54.90
N SER A 422 -87.37 -47.54 -55.03
CA SER A 422 -87.44 -46.10 -54.76
C SER A 422 -87.19 -45.80 -53.28
N ALA A 423 -87.79 -46.58 -52.37
CA ALA A 423 -87.56 -46.47 -50.93
C ALA A 423 -86.10 -46.80 -50.55
N GLN A 424 -85.48 -47.83 -51.15
CA GLN A 424 -84.07 -48.17 -50.92
C GLN A 424 -83.13 -47.05 -51.39
N THR A 425 -83.48 -46.37 -52.49
CA THR A 425 -82.72 -45.23 -53.02
C THR A 425 -82.80 -44.01 -52.09
N ALA A 426 -84.00 -43.68 -51.60
CA ALA A 426 -84.21 -42.60 -50.64
C ALA A 426 -83.51 -42.85 -49.28
N LEU A 427 -83.51 -44.10 -48.80
CA LEU A 427 -82.83 -44.47 -47.55
C LEU A 427 -81.29 -44.47 -47.68
N ARG A 428 -80.74 -44.89 -48.83
CA ARG A 428 -79.29 -44.80 -49.08
C ARG A 428 -78.79 -43.36 -49.02
N ALA A 429 -79.58 -42.40 -49.49
CA ALA A 429 -79.26 -40.97 -49.41
C ALA A 429 -79.21 -40.41 -47.97
N THR A 430 -79.77 -41.11 -46.99
CA THR A 430 -79.73 -40.76 -45.56
C THR A 430 -78.87 -41.70 -44.71
N GLY A 431 -78.10 -42.59 -45.35
CA GLY A 431 -77.15 -43.50 -44.68
C GLY A 431 -77.71 -44.84 -44.21
N PHE A 432 -78.95 -45.18 -44.58
CA PHE A 432 -79.62 -46.43 -44.18
C PHE A 432 -79.91 -47.34 -45.39
N SER A 433 -80.12 -48.64 -45.15
CA SER A 433 -80.52 -49.59 -46.18
C SER A 433 -81.62 -50.52 -45.68
N LEU A 434 -82.63 -50.77 -46.52
CA LEU A 434 -83.63 -51.80 -46.27
C LEU A 434 -82.96 -53.18 -46.18
N GLY A 435 -83.32 -53.96 -45.15
CA GLY A 435 -82.94 -55.36 -44.99
C GLY A 435 -83.83 -56.28 -45.83
N SER A 436 -83.93 -57.56 -45.44
CA SER A 436 -84.79 -58.51 -46.15
C SER A 436 -86.28 -58.19 -45.92
N VAL A 437 -87.02 -57.92 -47.00
CA VAL A 437 -88.45 -57.58 -46.95
C VAL A 437 -89.26 -58.76 -47.44
N GLN A 438 -90.26 -59.20 -46.65
CA GLN A 438 -91.24 -60.21 -47.05
C GLN A 438 -92.65 -59.62 -47.01
N ILE A 439 -93.38 -59.69 -48.13
CA ILE A 439 -94.78 -59.24 -48.25
C ILE A 439 -95.65 -60.47 -48.50
N THR A 440 -96.74 -60.60 -47.76
CA THR A 440 -97.77 -61.63 -47.98
C THR A 440 -99.11 -60.97 -48.24
N ALA A 441 -99.77 -61.28 -49.35
CA ALA A 441 -101.06 -60.72 -49.75
C ALA A 441 -102.09 -61.83 -49.97
N ARG A 442 -103.34 -61.61 -49.54
CA ARG A 442 -104.47 -62.54 -49.77
C ARG A 442 -105.26 -62.10 -50.99
N THR A 443 -105.37 -62.94 -52.01
CA THR A 443 -106.12 -62.63 -53.24
C THR A 443 -106.94 -63.84 -53.69
N VAL A 444 -107.95 -63.61 -54.53
CA VAL A 444 -108.46 -64.69 -55.39
C VAL A 444 -107.59 -64.72 -56.64
N VAL A 445 -107.12 -65.90 -57.05
CA VAL A 445 -106.35 -66.09 -58.28
C VAL A 445 -107.26 -66.74 -59.30
N GLU A 446 -107.59 -66.01 -60.36
CA GLU A 446 -108.49 -66.47 -61.41
C GLU A 446 -107.68 -66.73 -62.70
N GLY A 447 -107.84 -67.92 -63.28
CA GLY A 447 -107.13 -68.31 -64.52
C GLY A 447 -105.60 -68.48 -64.41
N GLY A 448 -105.02 -68.44 -63.20
CA GLY A 448 -103.59 -68.72 -62.97
C GLY A 448 -102.62 -67.56 -63.24
N SER A 449 -103.09 -66.43 -63.79
CA SER A 449 -102.27 -65.25 -64.08
C SER A 449 -102.93 -63.90 -63.72
N SER A 450 -104.19 -63.92 -63.28
CA SER A 450 -104.95 -62.72 -62.89
C SER A 450 -105.28 -62.74 -61.39
N LEU A 451 -105.05 -61.61 -60.73
CA LEU A 451 -105.35 -61.38 -59.32
C LEU A 451 -106.61 -60.52 -59.18
N VAL A 452 -107.58 -61.02 -58.42
CA VAL A 452 -108.73 -60.24 -57.97
C VAL A 452 -108.58 -59.99 -56.47
N PHE A 453 -108.63 -58.71 -56.08
CA PHE A 453 -108.73 -58.29 -54.70
C PHE A 453 -110.22 -58.06 -54.39
N PRO A 454 -110.91 -59.00 -53.73
CA PRO A 454 -112.31 -58.82 -53.38
C PRO A 454 -112.49 -57.64 -52.40
N ASP A 455 -113.54 -56.87 -52.62
CA ASP A 455 -113.97 -55.79 -51.74
C ASP A 455 -114.65 -56.32 -50.45
N THR A 456 -115.02 -55.41 -49.56
CA THR A 456 -115.66 -55.72 -48.27
C THR A 456 -117.06 -56.35 -48.38
N GLU A 457 -117.68 -56.35 -49.55
CA GLU A 457 -118.96 -57.01 -49.81
C GLU A 457 -118.74 -58.44 -50.31
N THR A 458 -117.88 -58.62 -51.31
CA THR A 458 -117.50 -59.93 -51.89
C THR A 458 -116.75 -60.83 -50.89
N LEU A 459 -115.97 -60.26 -49.97
CA LEU A 459 -115.38 -61.00 -48.84
C LEU A 459 -116.41 -61.73 -47.95
N LYS A 460 -117.70 -61.38 -47.99
CA LYS A 460 -118.76 -62.03 -47.21
C LYS A 460 -119.31 -63.30 -47.87
N THR A 461 -119.11 -63.49 -49.17
CA THR A 461 -119.65 -64.62 -49.97
C THR A 461 -118.58 -65.59 -50.46
N VAL A 462 -117.30 -65.23 -50.34
CA VAL A 462 -116.16 -66.11 -50.64
C VAL A 462 -116.07 -67.26 -49.61
N VAL A 463 -116.00 -68.49 -50.11
CA VAL A 463 -115.93 -69.70 -49.27
C VAL A 463 -114.61 -69.73 -48.49
N ALA A 464 -114.69 -70.08 -47.20
CA ALA A 464 -113.52 -70.22 -46.33
C ALA A 464 -112.55 -71.28 -46.89
N GLY A 465 -111.46 -70.83 -47.53
CA GLY A 465 -110.46 -71.68 -48.18
C GLY A 465 -110.14 -71.32 -49.63
N SER A 466 -110.92 -70.48 -50.31
CA SER A 466 -110.68 -70.10 -51.72
C SER A 466 -109.88 -68.80 -51.91
N LEU A 467 -109.12 -68.37 -50.90
CA LEU A 467 -108.18 -67.25 -50.97
C LEU A 467 -106.75 -67.80 -50.99
N SER A 468 -105.93 -67.32 -51.92
CA SER A 468 -104.52 -67.68 -52.06
C SER A 468 -103.62 -66.67 -51.36
N ASP A 469 -102.65 -67.15 -50.58
CA ASP A 469 -101.61 -66.33 -49.97
C ASP A 469 -100.41 -66.24 -50.95
N ILE A 470 -100.15 -65.04 -51.49
CA ILE A 470 -99.00 -64.75 -52.37
C ILE A 470 -97.88 -64.14 -51.53
N LYS A 471 -96.68 -64.73 -51.57
CA LYS A 471 -95.51 -64.29 -50.81
C LYS A 471 -94.36 -63.82 -51.72
N LEU A 472 -93.86 -62.61 -51.48
CA LEU A 472 -92.75 -61.97 -52.19
C LEU A 472 -91.60 -61.68 -51.21
N SER A 473 -90.35 -61.88 -51.62
CA SER A 473 -89.16 -61.70 -50.78
C SER A 473 -88.00 -61.03 -51.51
N PHE A 474 -87.29 -60.10 -50.84
CA PHE A 474 -86.17 -59.31 -51.39
C PHE A 474 -84.99 -59.27 -50.41
N GLU A 475 -83.74 -59.36 -50.88
CA GLU A 475 -82.51 -59.45 -50.05
C GLU A 475 -81.32 -58.65 -50.66
N PRO A 476 -80.67 -57.71 -49.94
CA PRO A 476 -79.50 -56.97 -50.44
C PRO A 476 -78.19 -57.18 -49.64
N THR A 477 -77.05 -57.29 -50.35
CA THR A 477 -75.67 -57.44 -49.81
C THR A 477 -74.86 -56.12 -49.78
N GLN A 478 -73.82 -56.04 -48.93
CA GLN A 478 -73.04 -54.81 -48.64
C GLN A 478 -71.53 -55.10 -48.41
N THR A 479 -70.65 -54.16 -48.80
CA THR A 479 -69.17 -54.23 -48.69
C THR A 479 -68.59 -52.90 -48.13
N ALA A 480 -67.40 -52.90 -47.52
CA ALA A 480 -66.89 -51.82 -46.65
C ALA A 480 -65.41 -51.40 -46.88
N GLU A 481 -65.07 -50.16 -46.49
CA GLU A 481 -63.74 -49.48 -46.41
C GLU A 481 -63.88 -48.26 -45.44
N ALA A 482 -62.89 -47.57 -44.85
CA ALA A 482 -61.45 -47.78 -44.50
C ALA A 482 -61.03 -46.67 -43.46
N SER A 483 -59.73 -46.45 -43.15
CA SER A 483 -59.27 -45.38 -42.21
C SER A 483 -57.87 -44.79 -42.50
N GLU A 484 -57.61 -43.51 -42.20
CA GLU A 484 -56.31 -42.82 -42.35
C GLU A 484 -55.59 -42.51 -41.00
N GLY A 485 -54.24 -42.40 -41.00
CA GLY A 485 -53.50 -41.72 -39.92
C GLY A 485 -52.05 -42.16 -39.60
N SER A 486 -51.09 -42.03 -40.53
CA SER A 486 -49.65 -42.32 -40.29
C SER A 486 -48.75 -41.08 -40.33
N VAL A 487 -47.63 -41.10 -39.58
CA VAL A 487 -46.71 -39.95 -39.39
C VAL A 487 -45.24 -40.40 -39.45
N GLN A 488 -44.32 -39.52 -39.85
CA GLN A 488 -42.87 -39.81 -39.92
C GLN A 488 -42.15 -39.56 -38.60
N VAL A 489 -41.19 -40.43 -38.24
CA VAL A 489 -40.35 -40.33 -37.03
C VAL A 489 -39.17 -39.35 -37.26
N PRO A 490 -39.08 -38.24 -36.51
CA PRO A 490 -37.95 -37.29 -36.59
C PRO A 490 -36.64 -37.84 -36.01
N ASP A 491 -35.51 -37.24 -36.37
CA ASP A 491 -34.22 -37.53 -35.74
C ASP A 491 -34.08 -36.78 -34.40
N ILE A 492 -33.86 -37.51 -33.32
CA ILE A 492 -33.68 -36.99 -31.96
C ILE A 492 -32.32 -37.32 -31.35
N ARG A 493 -31.39 -37.89 -32.13
CA ARG A 493 -29.99 -38.12 -31.71
C ARG A 493 -29.31 -36.80 -31.35
N ASP A 494 -28.38 -36.88 -30.40
CA ASP A 494 -27.62 -35.75 -29.85
C ASP A 494 -28.49 -34.66 -29.15
N LEU A 495 -29.81 -34.83 -29.07
CA LEU A 495 -30.69 -33.99 -28.25
C LEU A 495 -30.68 -34.44 -26.78
N THR A 496 -30.93 -33.49 -25.87
CA THR A 496 -31.27 -33.79 -24.47
C THR A 496 -32.70 -34.34 -24.35
N GLU A 497 -33.00 -35.08 -23.28
CA GLU A 497 -34.31 -35.74 -23.11
C GLU A 497 -35.49 -34.76 -23.27
N SER A 498 -35.40 -33.57 -22.66
CA SER A 498 -36.43 -32.53 -22.75
C SER A 498 -36.56 -31.87 -24.13
N ALA A 499 -35.57 -32.03 -25.01
CA ALA A 499 -35.63 -31.59 -26.40
C ALA A 499 -36.22 -32.71 -27.29
N ALA A 500 -35.71 -33.93 -27.16
CA ALA A 500 -36.25 -35.12 -27.84
C ALA A 500 -37.75 -35.31 -27.57
N ARG A 501 -38.19 -35.15 -26.32
CA ARG A 501 -39.60 -35.26 -25.93
C ARG A 501 -40.49 -34.22 -26.62
N ARG A 502 -39.98 -32.99 -26.82
CA ARG A 502 -40.71 -31.92 -27.52
C ARG A 502 -40.79 -32.17 -29.03
N VAL A 503 -39.72 -32.69 -29.63
CA VAL A 503 -39.68 -33.01 -31.08
C VAL A 503 -40.60 -34.17 -31.44
N LEU A 504 -40.70 -35.21 -30.59
CA LEU A 504 -41.65 -36.31 -30.83
C LEU A 504 -43.10 -35.89 -30.56
N ALA A 505 -43.35 -35.09 -29.51
CA ALA A 505 -44.70 -34.63 -29.20
C ALA A 505 -45.30 -33.76 -30.32
N SER A 506 -44.51 -32.96 -31.05
CA SER A 506 -45.02 -32.10 -32.13
C SER A 506 -45.56 -32.90 -33.34
N VAL A 507 -45.04 -34.11 -33.58
CA VAL A 507 -45.54 -35.05 -34.59
C VAL A 507 -46.55 -36.06 -34.02
N GLY A 508 -46.85 -36.00 -32.71
CA GLY A 508 -47.77 -36.92 -32.05
C GLY A 508 -47.18 -38.31 -31.80
N LEU A 509 -45.88 -38.42 -31.56
CA LEU A 509 -45.18 -39.62 -31.13
C LEU A 509 -44.76 -39.50 -29.65
N VAL A 510 -44.60 -40.63 -28.97
CA VAL A 510 -44.30 -40.68 -27.53
C VAL A 510 -42.85 -41.09 -27.28
N LEU A 511 -42.11 -40.30 -26.47
CA LEU A 511 -40.73 -40.64 -26.09
C LEU A 511 -40.72 -41.67 -24.94
N GLU A 512 -40.11 -42.83 -25.21
CA GLU A 512 -39.69 -43.81 -24.20
C GLU A 512 -38.17 -43.63 -23.93
N VAL A 513 -37.76 -43.71 -22.66
CA VAL A 513 -36.42 -43.28 -22.21
C VAL A 513 -35.67 -44.42 -21.55
N SER A 514 -34.47 -44.69 -22.04
CA SER A 514 -33.51 -45.62 -21.43
C SER A 514 -32.14 -44.95 -21.25
N HIS A 515 -31.28 -45.50 -20.38
CA HIS A 515 -29.97 -44.93 -20.07
C HIS A 515 -28.85 -45.97 -20.28
N GLY A 516 -27.86 -45.62 -21.10
CA GLY A 516 -26.73 -46.49 -21.45
C GLY A 516 -25.37 -45.93 -21.00
N PRO A 517 -24.32 -46.76 -20.91
CA PRO A 517 -22.98 -46.31 -20.59
C PRO A 517 -22.37 -45.46 -21.72
N LEU A 518 -21.54 -44.48 -21.34
CA LEU A 518 -20.70 -43.68 -22.25
C LEU A 518 -19.70 -44.57 -23.00
N GLY A 519 -20.11 -45.11 -24.14
CA GLY A 519 -19.28 -45.99 -24.97
C GLY A 519 -19.92 -46.46 -26.28
N MET A 520 -21.26 -46.45 -26.41
CA MET A 520 -21.93 -46.85 -27.67
C MET A 520 -21.79 -45.84 -28.83
N ARG A 521 -21.40 -44.58 -28.54
CA ARG A 521 -21.02 -43.56 -29.53
C ARG A 521 -19.94 -42.66 -28.94
N ALA A 522 -18.92 -42.33 -29.73
CA ALA A 522 -17.75 -41.59 -29.28
C ALA A 522 -17.96 -40.07 -29.12
N ASN A 523 -18.99 -39.49 -29.76
CA ASN A 523 -19.16 -38.04 -29.90
C ASN A 523 -20.34 -37.45 -29.10
N CYS A 524 -21.02 -38.23 -28.24
CA CYS A 524 -22.14 -37.74 -27.44
C CYS A 524 -21.70 -37.32 -26.02
N ALA A 525 -22.18 -36.18 -25.54
CA ALA A 525 -22.02 -35.74 -24.16
C ALA A 525 -23.00 -36.46 -23.21
N PRO A 526 -22.71 -36.50 -21.90
CA PRO A 526 -23.65 -37.00 -20.89
C PRO A 526 -25.02 -36.30 -21.00
N GLY A 527 -26.11 -37.07 -20.96
CA GLY A 527 -27.48 -36.57 -21.06
C GLY A 527 -28.02 -36.39 -22.49
N GLN A 528 -27.24 -36.72 -23.53
CA GLN A 528 -27.71 -36.71 -24.93
C GLN A 528 -28.15 -38.10 -25.42
N ALA A 529 -29.11 -38.13 -26.35
CA ALA A 529 -29.60 -39.35 -27.00
C ALA A 529 -28.56 -39.94 -27.95
N MET A 530 -28.09 -41.16 -27.66
CA MET A 530 -27.09 -41.90 -28.43
C MET A 530 -27.72 -42.72 -29.57
N LEU A 531 -28.88 -43.31 -29.29
CA LEU A 531 -29.60 -44.24 -30.15
C LEU A 531 -31.10 -43.94 -30.08
N GLN A 532 -31.81 -44.21 -31.18
CA GLN A 532 -33.27 -44.17 -31.24
C GLN A 532 -33.80 -45.35 -32.05
N ALA A 533 -34.97 -45.86 -31.68
CA ALA A 533 -35.71 -46.89 -32.40
C ALA A 533 -37.23 -46.62 -32.27
N PRO A 534 -38.02 -46.56 -33.35
CA PRO A 534 -37.64 -46.67 -34.76
C PRO A 534 -36.62 -45.64 -35.26
N GLY A 535 -35.98 -45.93 -36.40
CA GLY A 535 -34.97 -45.05 -36.99
C GLY A 535 -35.55 -43.74 -37.55
N PRO A 536 -34.70 -42.71 -37.78
CA PRO A 536 -35.17 -41.44 -38.34
C PRO A 536 -35.72 -41.64 -39.76
N GLY A 537 -36.85 -41.02 -40.08
CA GLY A 537 -37.52 -41.13 -41.38
C GLY A 537 -38.29 -42.45 -41.58
N THR A 538 -38.65 -43.14 -40.51
CA THR A 538 -39.56 -44.30 -40.57
C THR A 538 -41.02 -43.88 -40.34
N THR A 539 -41.96 -44.54 -41.01
CA THR A 539 -43.40 -44.29 -40.83
C THR A 539 -43.93 -45.02 -39.59
N ALA A 540 -44.59 -44.30 -38.69
CA ALA A 540 -45.22 -44.83 -37.49
C ALA A 540 -46.67 -44.33 -37.37
N ALA A 541 -47.53 -45.07 -36.66
CA ALA A 541 -48.89 -44.61 -36.35
C ALA A 541 -48.85 -43.45 -35.36
N ARG A 542 -49.83 -42.54 -35.43
CA ARG A 542 -49.95 -41.44 -34.45
C ARG A 542 -50.20 -42.03 -33.06
N GLY A 543 -49.38 -41.64 -32.07
CA GLY A 543 -49.36 -42.23 -30.73
C GLY A 543 -48.34 -43.36 -30.52
N ALA A 544 -47.62 -43.80 -31.56
CA ALA A 544 -46.56 -44.81 -31.41
C ALA A 544 -45.39 -44.31 -30.55
N THR A 545 -44.73 -45.24 -29.86
CA THR A 545 -43.54 -44.98 -29.03
C THR A 545 -42.26 -44.99 -29.86
N VAL A 546 -41.32 -44.12 -29.47
CA VAL A 546 -39.95 -44.09 -29.97
C VAL A 546 -39.04 -44.19 -28.75
N LEU A 547 -38.29 -45.27 -28.65
CA LEU A 547 -37.31 -45.51 -27.60
C LEU A 547 -36.02 -44.75 -27.92
N ALA A 548 -35.52 -43.96 -26.97
CA ALA A 548 -34.20 -43.35 -27.05
C ALA A 548 -33.32 -43.74 -25.86
N VAL A 549 -32.04 -44.02 -26.14
CA VAL A 549 -31.03 -44.37 -25.13
C VAL A 549 -30.12 -43.17 -24.90
N PHE A 550 -30.13 -42.62 -23.69
CA PHE A 550 -29.34 -41.45 -23.29
C PHE A 550 -28.02 -41.85 -22.62
N ALA A 551 -26.97 -41.07 -22.87
CA ALA A 551 -25.65 -41.28 -22.29
C ALA A 551 -25.65 -40.97 -20.79
N ARG A 552 -25.38 -41.96 -19.93
CA ARG A 552 -25.26 -41.77 -18.49
C ARG A 552 -23.89 -41.22 -18.12
N GLY A 553 -23.86 -40.09 -17.41
CA GLY A 553 -22.61 -39.49 -16.88
C GLY A 553 -21.85 -40.44 -15.93
N PRO A 554 -20.53 -40.23 -15.75
CA PRO A 554 -19.78 -40.94 -14.70
C PRO A 554 -20.40 -40.62 -13.33
N ALA A 555 -20.57 -41.65 -12.51
CA ALA A 555 -21.13 -41.58 -11.16
C ALA A 555 -20.04 -41.30 -10.11
#